data_AF-A0A847YYS1-F1
#
_entry.id   AF-A0A847YYS1-F1
#
_cell.length_a   1.000
_cell.length_b   1.000
_cell.length_c   1.000
_cell.angle_alpha   90.00
_cell.angle_beta   90.00
_cell.angle_gamma   90.00
#
_symmetry.space_group_name_H-M   'P 1'
#
loop_
_entity.id
_entity.type
_entity.pdbx_description
1 polymer ?
#
loop_
_entity_poly.entity_id
_entity_poly.type
_entity_poly.pdbx_seq_one_letter_code
_entity_poly.pdbx_strand_id
1 'polypeptide(L)'
;MNKNIIVGFFVILVFFIILVSSSAKPYNPQDNTSQKQQEVVQETASVSTTPKYEYEILERIEDKMDENISVLIKPGEPNSEAIAEEVHKTCKKSCNISIYDDKKAFELDAQYTNMLGSYETEQEDLTKWKEDNYVFVGDHLVALVGYGDTENWGYGPYTSYPMKDWYYKELKGIE
;
A
#
# COMPACT_ATOMS: atom_id res chain seq x y z
N MET A 1 11.87 6.71 -58.25
CA MET A 1 13.12 6.87 -57.48
C MET A 1 13.18 8.30 -56.99
N ASN A 2 13.21 8.52 -55.67
CA ASN A 2 13.75 9.74 -55.04
C ASN A 2 14.04 9.40 -53.58
N LYS A 3 15.33 9.21 -53.27
CA LYS A 3 15.90 9.05 -51.94
C LYS A 3 16.29 10.44 -51.46
N ASN A 4 15.72 10.91 -50.36
CA ASN A 4 16.27 12.02 -49.61
C ASN A 4 16.66 11.50 -48.22
N ILE A 5 17.96 11.22 -48.07
CA ILE A 5 18.64 10.99 -46.81
C ILE A 5 19.27 12.34 -46.44
N ILE A 6 18.82 12.94 -45.33
CA ILE A 6 19.55 14.03 -44.66
C ILE A 6 19.96 13.50 -43.30
N VAL A 7 21.27 13.27 -43.18
CA VAL A 7 21.99 12.94 -41.95
C VAL A 7 22.18 14.25 -41.19
N GLY A 8 21.62 14.34 -39.98
CA GLY A 8 21.81 15.46 -39.06
C GLY A 8 22.58 14.99 -37.84
N PHE A 9 23.82 15.44 -37.74
CA PHE A 9 24.75 15.29 -36.61
C PHE A 9 24.10 15.67 -35.26
N PHE A 10 24.24 14.81 -34.25
CA PHE A 10 24.20 15.22 -32.84
C PHE A 10 25.42 14.67 -32.12
N VAL A 11 26.41 15.53 -31.96
CA VAL A 11 27.41 15.49 -30.89
C VAL A 11 26.70 15.98 -29.63
N ILE A 12 26.90 15.34 -28.47
CA ILE A 12 27.07 16.05 -27.18
C ILE A 12 27.49 15.09 -26.04
N LEU A 13 28.62 15.51 -25.46
CA LEU A 13 29.16 15.37 -24.10
C LEU A 13 29.16 14.03 -23.34
N VAL A 14 30.40 13.55 -23.21
CA VAL A 14 30.99 12.88 -22.05
C VAL A 14 30.71 13.66 -20.75
N PHE A 15 30.20 12.96 -19.73
CA PHE A 15 30.42 13.32 -18.33
C PHE A 15 31.13 12.16 -17.63
N PHE A 16 32.40 12.41 -17.27
CA PHE A 16 33.14 11.65 -16.28
C PHE A 16 32.54 11.94 -14.90
N ILE A 17 32.10 10.92 -14.17
CA ILE A 17 32.04 10.99 -12.72
C ILE A 17 32.91 9.86 -12.16
N ILE A 18 34.12 10.29 -11.76
CA ILE A 18 35.04 9.55 -10.92
C ILE A 18 34.43 9.57 -9.51
N LEU A 19 34.02 8.42 -8.99
CA LEU A 19 33.72 8.28 -7.57
C LEU A 19 34.90 7.58 -6.88
N VAL A 20 35.50 8.40 -6.03
CA VAL A 20 36.72 8.21 -5.25
C VAL A 20 36.59 7.02 -4.30
N SER A 21 37.56 6.10 -4.37
CA SER A 21 37.87 5.19 -3.27
C SER A 21 38.48 5.97 -2.12
N SER A 22 37.84 5.96 -0.95
CA SER A 22 38.51 6.31 0.31
C SER A 22 38.63 5.08 1.19
N SER A 23 39.88 4.67 1.36
CA SER A 23 40.35 3.63 2.26
C SER A 23 40.03 3.87 3.74
N ALA A 24 39.76 2.74 4.40
CA ALA A 24 40.25 2.33 5.71
C ALA A 24 39.77 3.08 6.98
N LYS A 25 39.22 2.30 7.91
CA LYS A 25 39.92 1.97 9.17
C LYS A 25 39.50 0.58 9.70
N PRO A 26 40.39 -0.10 10.45
CA PRO A 26 40.28 -1.51 10.79
C PRO A 26 39.37 -1.76 11.99
N TYR A 27 38.58 -2.83 11.93
CA TYR A 27 37.95 -3.45 13.08
C TYR A 27 38.89 -4.54 13.60
N ASN A 28 39.28 -4.46 14.87
CA ASN A 28 39.87 -5.58 15.58
C ASN A 28 39.08 -5.82 16.88
N PRO A 29 38.83 -7.08 17.29
CA PRO A 29 37.82 -7.48 18.26
C PRO A 29 38.41 -7.68 19.67
N GLN A 30 37.51 -8.06 20.59
CA GLN A 30 37.67 -8.42 22.02
C GLN A 30 37.38 -7.28 23.00
N ASP A 31 36.30 -7.39 23.76
CA ASP A 31 36.38 -8.18 25.00
C ASP A 31 35.02 -8.74 25.43
N ASN A 32 35.08 -9.92 26.03
CA ASN A 32 33.97 -10.71 26.54
C ASN A 32 33.38 -10.12 27.83
N THR A 33 32.15 -10.55 28.09
CA THR A 33 31.69 -11.13 29.39
C THR A 33 30.51 -10.38 30.02
N SER A 34 29.32 -10.93 29.75
CA SER A 34 28.29 -11.33 30.71
C SER A 34 28.37 -10.75 32.13
N GLN A 35 27.35 -9.97 32.51
CA GLN A 35 26.73 -10.12 33.82
C GLN A 35 25.25 -9.70 33.80
N LYS A 36 24.40 -10.65 34.20
CA LYS A 36 22.99 -10.49 34.53
C LYS A 36 22.80 -9.40 35.58
N GLN A 37 21.79 -8.56 35.39
CA GLN A 37 20.97 -8.10 36.52
C GLN A 37 19.54 -7.85 36.04
N GLN A 38 18.62 -8.69 36.53
CA GLN A 38 17.19 -8.40 36.55
C GLN A 38 16.96 -7.24 37.51
N GLU A 39 16.32 -6.19 37.03
CA GLU A 39 15.62 -5.24 37.87
C GLU A 39 14.17 -5.15 37.37
N VAL A 40 13.26 -5.44 38.29
CA VAL A 40 11.81 -5.32 38.16
C VAL A 40 11.45 -3.91 38.59
N VAL A 41 10.36 -3.41 38.00
CA VAL A 41 9.62 -2.16 38.30
C VAL A 41 10.02 -0.98 37.41
N GLN A 42 9.31 -0.82 36.29
CA GLN A 42 8.57 0.43 36.12
C GLN A 42 7.36 0.23 35.20
N GLU A 43 6.20 0.34 35.85
CA GLU A 43 4.94 0.87 35.32
C GLU A 43 5.13 1.71 34.06
N THR A 44 4.93 1.11 32.89
CA THR A 44 4.58 1.87 31.70
C THR A 44 3.10 2.18 31.84
N ALA A 45 2.84 3.38 32.38
CA ALA A 45 1.55 4.02 32.32
C ALA A 45 1.00 3.84 30.90
N SER A 46 -0.07 3.03 30.81
CA SER A 46 -0.92 2.93 29.65
C SER A 46 -1.34 4.35 29.28
N VAL A 47 -0.74 4.89 28.22
CA VAL A 47 -1.27 6.05 27.51
C VAL A 47 -2.60 5.59 26.93
N SER A 48 -3.66 5.68 27.73
CA SER A 48 -5.04 5.60 27.26
C SER A 48 -5.29 6.92 26.53
N THR A 49 -4.78 6.99 25.31
CA THR A 49 -5.26 7.95 24.33
C THR A 49 -6.64 7.45 23.94
N THR A 50 -7.67 8.19 24.34
CA THR A 50 -8.98 8.02 23.71
C THR A 50 -8.76 8.22 22.20
N PRO A 51 -9.07 7.25 21.33
CA PRO A 51 -8.84 7.40 19.91
C PRO A 51 -9.60 8.64 19.41
N LYS A 52 -8.93 9.49 18.64
CA LYS A 52 -9.48 10.77 18.16
C LYS A 52 -10.62 10.53 17.15
N TYR A 53 -10.62 9.37 16.51
CA TYR A 53 -11.58 8.95 15.50
C TYR A 53 -12.19 7.60 15.88
N GLU A 54 -13.42 7.36 15.44
CA GLU A 54 -14.09 6.06 15.63
C GLU A 54 -13.90 5.19 14.39
N TYR A 55 -13.07 4.15 14.50
CA TYR A 55 -12.83 3.17 13.44
C TYR A 55 -12.56 1.77 14.03
N GLU A 56 -12.72 0.73 13.22
CA GLU A 56 -12.43 -0.66 13.56
C GLU A 56 -11.38 -1.21 12.60
N ILE A 57 -10.36 -1.92 13.12
CA ILE A 57 -9.45 -2.71 12.26
C ILE A 57 -10.16 -4.03 11.98
N LEU A 58 -10.59 -4.24 10.73
CA LEU A 58 -11.24 -5.47 10.27
C LEU A 58 -10.24 -6.60 10.13
N GLU A 59 -9.06 -6.29 9.58
CA GLU A 59 -8.03 -7.29 9.27
C GLU A 59 -6.63 -6.68 9.29
N ARG A 60 -5.64 -7.49 9.68
CA ARG A 60 -4.23 -7.21 9.50
C ARG A 60 -3.52 -8.47 9.01
N ILE A 61 -3.06 -8.45 7.77
CA ILE A 61 -2.25 -9.51 7.18
C ILE A 61 -0.80 -9.01 7.14
N GLU A 62 0.09 -9.70 7.83
CA GLU A 62 1.52 -9.40 7.84
C GLU A 62 2.26 -10.47 7.02
N ASP A 63 3.07 -10.04 6.06
CA ASP A 63 3.97 -10.91 5.32
C ASP A 63 5.45 -10.60 5.63
N LYS A 64 6.40 -11.05 4.82
CA LYS A 64 7.84 -10.79 5.06
C LYS A 64 8.23 -9.33 4.86
N MET A 65 7.60 -8.62 3.92
CA MET A 65 8.00 -7.30 3.45
C MET A 65 7.02 -6.20 3.89
N ASP A 66 5.74 -6.52 4.00
CA ASP A 66 4.67 -5.56 4.20
C ASP A 66 3.55 -6.02 5.14
N GLU A 67 2.72 -5.06 5.53
CA GLU A 67 1.49 -5.23 6.29
C GLU A 67 0.31 -4.69 5.47
N ASN A 68 -0.74 -5.49 5.30
CA ASN A 68 -1.99 -5.08 4.68
C ASN A 68 -3.05 -4.95 5.78
N ILE A 69 -3.61 -3.75 5.94
CA ILE A 69 -4.54 -3.41 7.03
C ILE A 69 -5.87 -2.95 6.43
N SER A 70 -6.95 -3.62 6.81
CA SER A 70 -8.31 -3.24 6.41
C SER A 70 -9.01 -2.55 7.58
N VAL A 71 -9.61 -1.39 7.32
CA VAL A 71 -10.22 -0.52 8.33
C VAL A 71 -11.68 -0.23 7.96
N LEU A 72 -12.58 -0.30 8.94
CA LEU A 72 -13.96 0.15 8.83
C LEU A 72 -14.13 1.49 9.52
N ILE A 73 -14.73 2.45 8.82
CA ILE A 73 -15.13 3.76 9.35
C ILE A 73 -16.64 3.92 9.29
N LYS A 74 -17.16 4.98 9.91
CA LYS A 74 -18.58 5.32 9.77
C LYS A 74 -18.87 5.81 8.34
N PRO A 75 -20.04 5.47 7.76
CA PRO A 75 -20.52 6.04 6.51
C PRO A 75 -20.44 7.56 6.49
N GLY A 76 -19.80 8.12 5.45
CA GLY A 76 -19.64 9.56 5.28
C GLY A 76 -18.64 10.24 6.23
N GLU A 77 -17.76 9.49 6.89
CA GLU A 77 -16.68 10.06 7.71
C GLU A 77 -15.77 10.99 6.87
N PRO A 78 -15.69 12.30 7.21
CA PRO A 78 -14.96 13.27 6.38
C PRO A 78 -13.44 13.23 6.55
N ASN A 79 -12.91 12.54 7.58
CA ASN A 79 -11.47 12.53 7.90
C ASN A 79 -10.79 11.18 7.65
N SER A 80 -11.19 10.43 6.62
CA SER A 80 -10.58 9.14 6.26
C SER A 80 -9.07 9.20 6.09
N GLU A 81 -8.53 10.32 5.59
CA GLU A 81 -7.07 10.56 5.49
C GLU A 81 -6.39 10.59 6.86
N ALA A 82 -6.96 11.31 7.83
CA ALA A 82 -6.39 11.37 9.18
C ALA A 82 -6.48 10.03 9.93
N ILE A 83 -7.53 9.24 9.65
CA ILE A 83 -7.64 7.86 10.14
C ILE A 83 -6.55 7.00 9.50
N ALA A 84 -6.31 7.13 8.19
CA ALA A 84 -5.24 6.42 7.51
C ALA A 84 -3.87 6.75 8.11
N GLU A 85 -3.59 8.03 8.39
CA GLU A 85 -2.36 8.45 9.06
C GLU A 85 -2.23 7.89 10.49
N GLU A 86 -3.33 7.83 11.25
CA GLU A 86 -3.34 7.24 12.59
C GLU A 86 -3.03 5.75 12.55
N VAL A 87 -3.66 5.02 11.63
CA VAL A 87 -3.42 3.59 11.43
C VAL A 87 -2.00 3.35 10.91
N HIS A 88 -1.51 4.19 10.00
CA HIS A 88 -0.15 4.08 9.45
C HIS A 88 0.93 4.19 10.53
N LYS A 89 0.72 5.02 11.56
CA LYS A 89 1.64 5.11 12.72
C LYS A 89 1.73 3.81 13.53
N THR A 90 0.80 2.89 13.35
CA THR A 90 0.81 1.57 14.01
C THR A 90 1.56 0.50 13.22
N CYS A 91 1.92 0.77 11.96
CA CYS A 91 2.65 -0.17 11.11
C CYS A 91 4.08 -0.37 11.62
N LYS A 92 4.55 -1.63 11.63
CA LYS A 92 5.94 -1.97 11.97
C LYS A 92 6.80 -2.15 10.72
N LYS A 93 6.16 -2.38 9.58
CA LYS A 93 6.75 -2.46 8.24
C LYS A 93 6.10 -1.43 7.32
N SER A 94 6.60 -1.39 6.09
CA SER A 94 5.84 -0.90 4.94
C SER A 94 4.41 -1.41 4.98
N CYS A 95 3.40 -0.55 4.82
CA CYS A 95 2.02 -1.00 4.93
C CYS A 95 1.10 -0.42 3.87
N ASN A 96 0.11 -1.23 3.48
CA ASN A 96 -1.04 -0.81 2.70
C ASN A 96 -2.25 -0.75 3.63
N ILE A 97 -3.07 0.28 3.48
CA ILE A 97 -4.27 0.51 4.28
C ILE A 97 -5.45 0.66 3.32
N SER A 98 -6.43 -0.22 3.45
CA SER A 98 -7.71 -0.14 2.76
C SER A 98 -8.79 0.33 3.75
N ILE A 99 -9.49 1.40 3.42
CA ILE A 99 -10.51 1.99 4.28
C ILE A 99 -11.88 1.81 3.65
N TYR A 100 -12.78 1.16 4.37
CA TYR A 100 -14.15 0.90 3.97
C TYR A 100 -15.12 1.65 4.87
N ASP A 101 -16.26 2.06 4.33
CA ASP A 101 -17.38 2.56 5.15
C ASP A 101 -18.57 1.58 5.25
N ASP A 102 -18.49 0.46 4.52
CA ASP A 102 -19.41 -0.67 4.62
C ASP A 102 -18.62 -1.99 4.74
N LYS A 103 -18.95 -2.78 5.77
CA LYS A 103 -18.29 -4.05 6.05
C LYS A 103 -18.48 -5.08 4.93
N LYS A 104 -19.63 -5.08 4.26
CA LYS A 104 -19.91 -5.98 3.13
C LYS A 104 -18.96 -5.69 1.97
N ALA A 105 -18.55 -4.43 1.77
CA ALA A 105 -17.61 -4.07 0.72
C ALA A 105 -16.23 -4.70 0.98
N PHE A 106 -15.75 -4.67 2.23
CA PHE A 106 -14.55 -5.41 2.63
C PHE A 106 -14.69 -6.92 2.40
N GLU A 107 -15.81 -7.53 2.82
CA GLU A 107 -16.03 -8.98 2.66
C GLU A 107 -16.03 -9.40 1.19
N LEU A 108 -16.62 -8.57 0.32
CA LEU A 108 -16.61 -8.74 -1.12
C LEU A 108 -15.20 -8.58 -1.69
N ASP A 109 -14.46 -7.53 -1.32
CA ASP A 109 -13.08 -7.35 -1.78
C ASP A 109 -12.15 -8.50 -1.36
N ALA A 110 -12.31 -8.99 -0.13
CA ALA A 110 -11.60 -10.17 0.37
C ALA A 110 -12.00 -11.45 -0.41
N GLN A 111 -13.28 -11.62 -0.75
CA GLN A 111 -13.74 -12.70 -1.62
C GLN A 111 -13.04 -12.65 -2.98
N TYR A 112 -13.00 -11.48 -3.62
CA TYR A 112 -12.35 -11.29 -4.91
C TYR A 112 -10.84 -11.55 -4.86
N THR A 113 -10.17 -11.09 -3.79
CA THR A 113 -8.75 -11.38 -3.56
C THR A 113 -8.48 -12.88 -3.42
N ASN A 114 -9.33 -13.59 -2.68
CA ASN A 114 -9.24 -15.06 -2.55
C ASN A 114 -9.46 -15.77 -3.89
N MET A 115 -10.39 -15.27 -4.72
CA MET A 115 -10.62 -15.77 -6.08
C MET A 115 -9.37 -15.60 -6.96
N LEU A 116 -8.70 -14.43 -6.91
CA LEU A 116 -7.46 -14.19 -7.66
C LEU A 116 -6.30 -15.08 -7.23
N GLY A 117 -6.22 -15.44 -5.94
CA GLY A 117 -5.18 -16.31 -5.40
C GLY A 117 -5.42 -17.80 -5.60
N SER A 118 -6.62 -18.20 -6.04
CA SER A 118 -7.01 -19.60 -6.18
C SER A 118 -6.75 -20.14 -7.59
N TYR A 119 -6.08 -21.28 -7.69
CA TYR A 119 -5.89 -22.01 -8.94
C TYR A 119 -7.19 -22.64 -9.49
N GLU A 120 -8.24 -22.69 -8.68
CA GLU A 120 -9.53 -23.30 -9.04
C GLU A 120 -10.55 -22.29 -9.59
N THR A 121 -10.25 -20.99 -9.52
CA THR A 121 -11.18 -19.96 -9.98
C THR A 121 -11.08 -19.80 -11.50
N GLU A 122 -12.21 -19.96 -12.20
CA GLU A 122 -12.26 -19.73 -13.63
C GLU A 122 -12.37 -18.23 -13.96
N GLN A 123 -11.90 -17.82 -15.14
CA GLN A 123 -11.95 -16.43 -15.58
C GLN A 123 -13.40 -15.91 -15.71
N GLU A 124 -14.34 -16.79 -16.03
CA GLU A 124 -15.77 -16.46 -16.11
C GLU A 124 -16.32 -16.09 -14.73
N ASP A 125 -15.95 -16.83 -13.68
CA ASP A 125 -16.36 -16.53 -12.31
C ASP A 125 -15.83 -15.17 -11.84
N LEU A 126 -14.57 -14.85 -12.15
CA LEU A 126 -13.99 -13.53 -11.86
C LEU A 126 -14.74 -12.41 -12.57
N THR A 127 -15.12 -12.63 -13.84
CA THR A 127 -15.84 -11.64 -14.64
C THR A 127 -17.24 -11.42 -14.09
N LYS A 128 -17.97 -12.49 -13.82
CA LYS A 128 -19.30 -12.45 -13.22
C LYS A 128 -19.27 -11.77 -11.86
N TRP A 129 -18.28 -12.09 -11.02
CA TRP A 129 -18.14 -11.45 -9.72
C TRP A 129 -17.98 -9.94 -9.85
N LYS A 130 -17.16 -9.46 -10.79
CA LYS A 130 -16.97 -8.03 -11.04
C LYS A 130 -18.28 -7.36 -11.47
N GLU A 131 -18.99 -7.94 -12.42
CA GLU A 131 -20.29 -7.42 -12.88
C GLU A 131 -21.29 -7.29 -11.74
N ASP A 132 -21.34 -8.30 -10.86
CA ASP A 132 -22.32 -8.35 -9.77
C ASP A 132 -21.95 -7.42 -8.58
N ASN A 133 -20.66 -7.15 -8.33
CA ASN A 133 -20.23 -6.57 -7.05
C ASN A 133 -19.32 -5.34 -7.15
N TYR A 134 -18.65 -5.10 -8.29
CA TYR A 134 -17.58 -4.11 -8.38
C TYR A 134 -18.05 -2.69 -8.04
N VAL A 135 -19.23 -2.30 -8.52
CA VAL A 135 -19.79 -0.97 -8.24
C VAL A 135 -20.04 -0.77 -6.75
N PHE A 136 -20.56 -1.80 -6.07
CA PHE A 136 -20.82 -1.73 -4.64
C PHE A 136 -19.51 -1.61 -3.85
N VAL A 137 -18.53 -2.47 -4.12
CA VAL A 137 -17.21 -2.39 -3.47
C VAL A 137 -16.58 -1.03 -3.72
N GLY A 138 -16.67 -0.54 -4.96
CA GLY A 138 -16.07 0.72 -5.34
C GLY A 138 -16.73 1.99 -4.81
N ASP A 139 -18.02 1.93 -4.49
CA ASP A 139 -18.73 3.03 -3.83
C ASP A 139 -18.45 3.07 -2.30
N HIS A 140 -17.95 1.98 -1.73
CA HIS A 140 -17.75 1.80 -0.29
C HIS A 140 -16.29 1.61 0.13
N LEU A 141 -15.36 1.56 -0.82
CA LEU A 141 -13.92 1.66 -0.61
C LEU A 141 -13.54 3.15 -0.62
N VAL A 142 -13.36 3.73 0.56
CA VAL A 142 -13.17 5.17 0.77
C VAL A 142 -11.77 5.62 0.37
N ALA A 143 -10.75 4.85 0.77
CA ALA A 143 -9.37 5.21 0.53
C ALA A 143 -8.46 3.98 0.44
N LEU A 144 -7.39 4.16 -0.34
CA LEU A 144 -6.27 3.25 -0.39
C LEU A 144 -4.99 4.06 -0.10
N VAL A 145 -4.21 3.59 0.86
CA VAL A 145 -2.89 4.11 1.18
C VAL A 145 -1.90 2.98 0.96
N GLY A 146 -0.80 3.24 0.27
CA GLY A 146 0.27 2.27 0.12
C GLY A 146 1.63 2.92 0.27
N TYR A 147 2.64 2.07 0.34
CA TYR A 147 4.04 2.49 0.42
C TYR A 147 4.67 2.42 -0.98
N GLY A 148 4.37 3.40 -1.84
CA GLY A 148 4.95 3.43 -3.19
C GLY A 148 5.09 4.84 -3.73
N ASP A 149 6.21 5.12 -4.40
CA ASP A 149 6.29 6.27 -5.31
C ASP A 149 5.18 6.10 -6.36
N THR A 150 4.35 7.13 -6.52
CA THR A 150 3.14 7.17 -7.36
C THR A 150 3.32 6.75 -8.82
N GLU A 151 4.55 6.48 -9.24
CA GLU A 151 4.93 6.30 -10.63
C GLU A 151 5.01 4.84 -11.10
N ASN A 152 5.14 3.84 -10.21
CA ASN A 152 5.41 2.46 -10.68
C ASN A 152 4.55 1.32 -10.11
N TRP A 153 4.09 1.33 -8.85
CA TRP A 153 3.50 0.09 -8.25
C TRP A 153 2.34 0.29 -7.25
N GLY A 154 1.49 1.30 -7.47
CA GLY A 154 0.17 1.33 -6.83
C GLY A 154 0.14 1.92 -5.42
N TYR A 155 -0.93 2.67 -5.16
CA TYR A 155 -1.32 3.31 -3.91
C TYR A 155 -0.24 4.26 -3.34
N GLY A 156 -0.20 5.49 -3.84
CA GLY A 156 0.67 6.55 -3.33
C GLY A 156 0.31 7.03 -1.90
N PRO A 157 0.76 8.25 -1.48
CA PRO A 157 0.71 8.70 -0.08
C PRO A 157 -0.70 8.76 0.51
N TYR A 158 -1.72 8.98 -0.32
CA TYR A 158 -3.13 8.77 -0.03
C TYR A 158 -3.88 8.88 -1.36
N THR A 159 -4.74 7.92 -1.68
CA THR A 159 -5.66 8.06 -2.81
C THR A 159 -7.08 7.89 -2.30
N SER A 160 -7.85 8.97 -2.27
CA SER A 160 -9.31 8.88 -2.17
C SER A 160 -9.78 8.11 -3.39
N TYR A 161 -10.26 6.89 -3.21
CA TYR A 161 -10.39 5.96 -4.31
C TYR A 161 -11.87 5.70 -4.63
N PRO A 162 -12.53 6.54 -5.43
CA PRO A 162 -13.76 6.12 -6.08
C PRO A 162 -13.35 5.19 -7.23
N MET A 163 -13.32 3.86 -7.00
CA MET A 163 -13.21 2.82 -8.05
C MET A 163 -14.18 3.02 -9.22
N LYS A 164 -15.17 3.90 -9.05
CA LYS A 164 -16.09 4.41 -10.07
C LYS A 164 -15.43 4.73 -11.42
N ASP A 165 -14.26 5.35 -11.48
CA ASP A 165 -13.78 5.85 -12.77
C ASP A 165 -13.15 4.80 -13.70
N TRP A 166 -12.65 3.66 -13.19
CA TRP A 166 -11.98 2.67 -14.04
C TRP A 166 -12.98 1.70 -14.69
N TYR A 167 -13.89 1.10 -13.92
CA TYR A 167 -14.88 0.17 -14.47
C TYR A 167 -15.96 0.85 -15.31
N TYR A 168 -16.38 2.09 -14.99
CA TYR A 168 -17.29 2.83 -15.87
C TYR A 168 -16.62 3.22 -17.20
N LYS A 169 -15.28 3.32 -17.25
CA LYS A 169 -14.55 3.47 -18.53
C LYS A 169 -14.50 2.16 -19.30
N GLU A 170 -14.33 1.02 -18.63
CA GLU A 170 -14.34 -0.30 -19.27
C GLU A 170 -15.73 -0.67 -19.81
N LEU A 171 -16.80 -0.40 -19.08
CA LEU A 171 -18.18 -0.63 -19.56
C LEU A 171 -18.58 0.28 -20.73
N LYS A 172 -18.08 1.53 -20.78
CA LYS A 172 -18.30 2.44 -21.92
C LYS A 172 -17.45 2.10 -23.14
N GLY A 173 -16.49 1.19 -23.02
CA GLY A 173 -15.68 0.67 -24.13
C GLY A 173 -16.28 -0.55 -24.82
N ILE A 174 -17.43 -1.05 -24.34
CA ILE A 174 -18.22 -2.11 -24.97
C ILE A 174 -19.37 -1.42 -25.74
N GLU A 175 -19.04 -0.71 -26.82
CA GLU A 175 -19.98 -0.29 -27.88
C GLU A 175 -19.64 -0.98 -29.20
#